data_AF-A0A8T2XAC6-F1
#
_entry.id   AF-A0A8T2XAC6-F1
#
_cell.length_a   1.000
_cell.length_b   1.000
_cell.length_c   1.000
_cell.angle_alpha   90.00
_cell.angle_beta   90.00
_cell.angle_gamma   90.00
#
_symmetry.space_group_name_H-M   'P 1'
#
loop_
_entity.id
_entity.type
_entity.pdbx_description
1 polymer ?
#
loop_
_entity_poly.entity_id
_entity_poly.type
_entity_poly.pdbx_seq_one_letter_code
_entity_poly.pdbx_strand_id
1 'polypeptide(L)'
;MEGTLTTDSVSDSDFLKEFYIPNYILVPDSKSDSTPPPQLPQCPVLVFINSKSGGQLGADLLKTYSALLNENQVFDLGKEAPDVVLRRIYLNLEKLKSNDEFAAKIQEKLRIIVAGGDGTAGWLLGVVCDLKLSHPLPIATMPLGTGNNLPFAFGWGKKNPGTDVQAVMAFMKKVKNAKEMKIDNWHILMRMRAPKEGSCDPIAPLELPHSLHAVHRVSPTDELNMEGYITFRGGFWNYFSMGMDAQVSYAFHSERKLHPEKFKNQLINQSTYAKLGCTQGWFLASLYHPSSRNIAHLATVKIMKKTGQWEKLHVPNR
;
A
#
# COMPACT_ATOMS: atom_id res chain seq x y z
N MET A 1 -47.24 -10.17 -12.12
CA MET A 1 -46.15 -11.07 -11.70
C MET A 1 -45.17 -10.22 -10.93
N GLU A 2 -45.45 -10.00 -9.65
CA GLU A 2 -44.52 -9.39 -8.72
C GLU A 2 -43.54 -10.48 -8.31
N GLY A 3 -42.26 -10.29 -8.65
CA GLY A 3 -41.20 -11.21 -8.27
C GLY A 3 -40.95 -11.09 -6.78
N THR A 4 -41.17 -12.19 -6.06
CA THR A 4 -40.82 -12.33 -4.64
C THR A 4 -39.30 -12.19 -4.50
N LEU A 5 -38.83 -11.02 -4.09
CA LEU A 5 -37.45 -10.81 -3.65
C LEU A 5 -37.21 -11.74 -2.46
N THR A 6 -36.25 -12.65 -2.57
CA THR A 6 -35.89 -13.59 -1.50
C THR A 6 -35.37 -12.82 -0.29
N THR A 7 -35.66 -13.31 0.92
CA THR A 7 -35.26 -12.67 2.20
C THR A 7 -33.77 -12.34 2.29
N ASP A 8 -32.93 -13.16 1.65
CA ASP A 8 -31.48 -12.96 1.58
C ASP A 8 -31.11 -11.70 0.78
N SER A 9 -31.81 -11.44 -0.33
CA SER A 9 -31.56 -10.28 -1.20
C SER A 9 -31.89 -8.93 -0.53
N VAL A 10 -32.91 -8.90 0.33
CA VAL A 10 -33.27 -7.71 1.11
C VAL A 10 -32.22 -7.46 2.20
N SER A 11 -31.76 -8.52 2.88
CA SER A 11 -30.72 -8.43 3.90
C SER A 11 -29.38 -7.96 3.33
N ASP A 12 -29.04 -8.42 2.12
CA ASP A 12 -27.83 -8.04 1.41
C ASP A 12 -27.89 -6.56 0.97
N SER A 13 -29.04 -6.11 0.47
CA SER A 13 -29.27 -4.70 0.13
C SER A 13 -29.11 -3.77 1.34
N ASP A 14 -29.71 -4.14 2.48
CA ASP A 14 -29.57 -3.35 3.71
C ASP A 14 -28.14 -3.35 4.25
N PHE A 15 -27.41 -4.47 4.09
CA PHE A 15 -26.00 -4.53 4.44
C PHE A 15 -25.14 -3.61 3.55
N LEU A 16 -25.37 -3.56 2.24
CA LEU A 16 -24.60 -2.73 1.31
C LEU A 16 -24.81 -1.22 1.56
N LYS A 17 -25.99 -0.81 2.01
CA LYS A 17 -26.26 0.59 2.42
C LYS A 17 -25.32 1.10 3.50
N GLU A 18 -24.76 0.22 4.33
CA GLU A 18 -23.80 0.57 5.38
C GLU A 18 -22.46 1.09 4.87
N PHE A 19 -22.19 0.88 3.57
CA PHE A 19 -20.92 1.19 2.90
C PHE A 19 -21.06 2.24 1.81
N TYR A 20 -22.28 2.62 1.46
CA TYR A 20 -22.60 3.46 0.32
C TYR A 20 -22.14 4.91 0.50
N ILE A 21 -21.61 5.52 -0.56
CA ILE A 21 -21.30 6.95 -0.61
C ILE A 21 -22.01 7.56 -1.84
N PRO A 22 -22.83 8.62 -1.66
CA PRO A 22 -23.51 9.30 -2.76
C PRO A 22 -22.56 9.94 -3.79
N ASN A 23 -23.01 10.02 -5.05
CA ASN A 23 -22.22 10.58 -6.15
C ASN A 23 -21.81 12.04 -5.93
N TYR A 24 -22.67 12.88 -5.35
CA TYR A 24 -22.34 14.30 -5.12
C TYR A 24 -21.16 14.51 -4.17
N ILE A 25 -20.84 13.51 -3.34
CA ILE A 25 -19.65 13.51 -2.48
C ILE A 25 -18.40 13.09 -3.29
N LEU A 26 -18.53 12.11 -4.18
CA LEU A 26 -17.41 11.48 -4.89
C LEU A 26 -17.00 12.23 -6.16
N VAL A 27 -17.97 12.86 -6.82
CA VAL A 27 -17.83 13.54 -8.11
C VAL A 27 -18.19 15.02 -7.92
N PRO A 28 -17.20 15.92 -7.97
CA PRO A 28 -17.44 17.36 -7.89
C PRO A 28 -18.45 17.82 -8.94
N ASP A 29 -19.32 18.76 -8.57
CA ASP A 29 -20.29 19.41 -9.47
C ASP A 29 -21.31 18.46 -10.14
N SER A 30 -21.44 17.21 -9.66
CA SER A 30 -22.46 16.31 -10.17
C SER A 30 -23.84 16.87 -9.86
N LYS A 31 -24.69 17.03 -10.89
CA LYS A 31 -26.09 17.43 -10.71
C LYS A 31 -26.77 16.33 -9.87
N SER A 32 -27.20 16.67 -8.66
CA SER A 32 -27.78 15.72 -7.71
C SER A 32 -28.99 15.02 -8.33
N ASP A 33 -29.00 13.69 -8.30
CA ASP A 33 -30.26 13.00 -8.06
C ASP A 33 -30.54 13.09 -6.55
N SER A 34 -31.41 14.05 -6.24
CA SER A 34 -32.35 14.10 -5.11
C SER A 34 -31.99 13.36 -3.81
N THR A 35 -31.84 14.17 -2.76
CA THR A 35 -31.88 13.84 -1.32
C THR A 35 -30.78 12.89 -0.80
N PRO A 36 -30.05 13.27 0.27
CA PRO A 36 -29.17 12.31 0.95
C PRO A 36 -30.00 11.09 1.36
N PRO A 37 -29.47 9.86 1.22
CA PRO A 37 -30.20 8.67 1.61
C PRO A 37 -30.64 8.82 3.08
N PRO A 38 -31.85 8.35 3.43
CA PRO A 38 -32.45 8.63 4.74
C PRO A 38 -31.65 8.06 5.93
N GLN A 39 -30.71 7.14 5.65
CA GLN A 39 -29.87 6.51 6.66
C GLN A 39 -28.39 6.78 6.38
N LEU A 40 -27.69 7.25 7.42
CA LEU A 40 -26.25 7.45 7.39
C LEU A 40 -25.53 6.09 7.43
N PRO A 41 -24.62 5.79 6.49
CA PRO A 41 -23.83 4.57 6.52
C PRO A 41 -22.93 4.53 7.76
N GLN A 42 -22.81 3.35 8.40
CA GLN A 42 -21.91 3.18 9.54
C GLN A 42 -20.45 3.05 9.14
N CYS A 43 -20.16 2.62 7.91
CA CYS A 43 -18.80 2.35 7.43
C CYS A 43 -18.68 2.67 5.94
N PRO A 44 -18.84 3.94 5.50
CA PRO A 44 -18.60 4.30 4.11
C PRO A 44 -17.17 3.92 3.69
N VAL A 45 -17.02 3.34 2.49
CA VAL A 45 -15.72 2.83 2.01
C VAL A 45 -15.34 3.36 0.64
N LEU A 46 -14.06 3.66 0.46
CA LEU A 46 -13.43 3.73 -0.86
C LEU A 46 -12.61 2.45 -1.07
N VAL A 47 -12.67 1.88 -2.27
CA VAL A 47 -11.99 0.63 -2.59
C VAL A 47 -10.97 0.88 -3.70
N PHE A 48 -9.70 0.67 -3.40
CA PHE A 48 -8.59 0.80 -4.35
C PHE A 48 -8.04 -0.58 -4.68
N ILE A 49 -8.03 -0.94 -5.95
CA ILE A 49 -7.67 -2.30 -6.39
C ILE A 49 -6.58 -2.20 -7.44
N ASN A 50 -5.50 -2.95 -7.26
CA ASN A 50 -4.56 -3.19 -8.34
C ASN A 50 -5.03 -4.38 -9.17
N SER A 51 -5.66 -4.13 -10.32
CA SER A 51 -6.25 -5.16 -11.18
C SER A 51 -5.24 -6.22 -11.66
N LYS A 52 -3.94 -5.87 -11.72
CA LYS A 52 -2.85 -6.78 -12.13
C LYS A 52 -2.34 -7.66 -10.99
N SER A 53 -2.74 -7.42 -9.73
CA SER A 53 -2.29 -8.20 -8.57
C SER A 53 -2.97 -9.58 -8.48
N GLY A 54 -2.29 -10.52 -7.81
CA GLY A 54 -2.86 -11.82 -7.46
C GLY A 54 -3.09 -12.77 -8.63
N GLY A 55 -2.43 -12.60 -9.78
CA GLY A 55 -2.63 -13.51 -10.90
C GLY A 55 -4.03 -13.41 -11.52
N GLN A 56 -4.54 -12.18 -11.68
CA GLN A 56 -5.90 -11.80 -12.15
C GLN A 56 -6.99 -11.75 -11.08
N LEU A 57 -6.73 -12.16 -9.83
CA LEU A 57 -7.70 -11.99 -8.74
C LEU A 57 -8.10 -10.52 -8.53
N GLY A 58 -7.18 -9.56 -8.77
CA GLY A 58 -7.49 -8.14 -8.71
C GLY A 58 -8.53 -7.70 -9.74
N ALA A 59 -8.50 -8.24 -10.96
CA ALA A 59 -9.48 -7.92 -12.00
C ALA A 59 -10.88 -8.45 -11.65
N ASP A 60 -10.95 -9.64 -11.04
CA ASP A 60 -12.24 -10.20 -10.60
C ASP A 60 -12.79 -9.45 -9.38
N LEU A 61 -11.94 -9.08 -8.42
CA LEU A 61 -12.35 -8.21 -7.31
C LEU A 61 -12.86 -6.86 -7.79
N LEU A 62 -12.22 -6.26 -8.81
CA LEU A 62 -12.70 -5.02 -9.39
C LEU A 62 -14.14 -5.15 -9.90
N LYS A 63 -14.43 -6.21 -10.66
CA LYS A 63 -15.80 -6.50 -11.13
C LYS A 63 -16.77 -6.69 -9.97
N THR A 64 -16.40 -7.50 -8.98
CA THR A 64 -17.29 -7.82 -7.85
C THR A 64 -17.58 -6.57 -6.99
N TYR A 65 -16.56 -5.78 -6.64
CA TYR A 65 -16.77 -4.53 -5.89
C TYR A 65 -17.58 -3.53 -6.70
N SER A 66 -17.32 -3.35 -7.99
CA SER A 66 -18.12 -2.45 -8.85
C SER A 66 -19.57 -2.90 -9.04
N ALA A 67 -19.87 -4.19 -8.87
CA ALA A 67 -21.25 -4.69 -8.89
C ALA A 67 -21.98 -4.51 -7.55
N LEU A 68 -21.25 -4.40 -6.44
CA LEU A 68 -21.82 -4.31 -5.08
C LEU A 68 -21.89 -2.88 -4.55
N LEU A 69 -20.99 -2.01 -4.99
CA LEU A 69 -20.88 -0.62 -4.53
C LEU A 69 -21.18 0.35 -5.67
N ASN A 70 -21.34 1.62 -5.31
CA ASN A 70 -21.33 2.70 -6.29
C ASN A 70 -20.02 2.63 -7.11
N GLU A 71 -20.12 2.71 -8.43
CA GLU A 71 -18.96 2.67 -9.34
C GLU A 71 -17.92 3.75 -9.00
N ASN A 72 -18.35 4.89 -8.48
CA ASN A 72 -17.48 5.99 -8.06
C ASN A 72 -16.80 5.75 -6.70
N GLN A 73 -17.05 4.61 -6.04
CA GLN A 73 -16.33 4.17 -4.83
C GLN A 73 -15.20 3.19 -5.13
N VAL A 74 -15.09 2.69 -6.37
CA VAL A 74 -14.19 1.59 -6.72
C VAL A 74 -13.20 2.04 -7.78
N PHE A 75 -11.91 2.05 -7.43
CA PHE A 75 -10.84 2.60 -8.26
C PHE A 75 -9.82 1.55 -8.64
N ASP A 76 -9.54 1.44 -9.95
CA ASP A 76 -8.42 0.66 -10.45
C ASP A 76 -7.14 1.50 -10.40
N LEU A 77 -6.20 1.09 -9.55
CA LEU A 77 -4.89 1.74 -9.36
C LEU A 77 -3.99 1.65 -10.60
N GLY A 78 -4.32 0.77 -11.56
CA GLY A 78 -3.67 0.75 -12.86
C GLY A 78 -4.15 1.84 -13.81
N LYS A 79 -5.27 2.51 -13.50
CA LYS A 79 -5.89 3.55 -14.34
C LYS A 79 -5.76 4.94 -13.72
N GLU A 80 -5.97 5.06 -12.41
CA GLU A 80 -5.91 6.34 -11.70
C GLU A 80 -5.08 6.22 -10.42
N ALA A 81 -4.19 7.18 -10.19
CA ALA A 81 -3.34 7.20 -9.01
C ALA A 81 -4.16 7.59 -7.75
N PRO A 82 -3.90 6.97 -6.59
CA PRO A 82 -4.70 7.17 -5.39
C PRO A 82 -4.60 8.59 -4.84
N ASP A 83 -3.49 9.29 -5.07
CA ASP A 83 -3.31 10.68 -4.66
C ASP A 83 -4.19 11.65 -5.46
N VAL A 84 -4.42 11.38 -6.74
CA VAL A 84 -5.37 12.13 -7.56
C VAL A 84 -6.81 11.91 -7.06
N VAL A 85 -7.20 10.66 -6.86
CA VAL A 85 -8.53 10.27 -6.36
C VAL A 85 -8.81 10.88 -4.99
N LEU A 86 -7.91 10.66 -4.03
CA LEU A 86 -8.10 11.12 -2.65
C LEU A 86 -8.13 12.64 -2.58
N ARG A 87 -7.26 13.36 -3.31
CA ARG A 87 -7.33 14.84 -3.37
C ARG A 87 -8.65 15.32 -3.94
N ARG A 88 -9.15 14.73 -5.04
CA ARG A 88 -10.45 15.09 -5.63
C ARG A 88 -11.58 14.96 -4.60
N ILE A 89 -11.69 13.79 -3.97
CA ILE A 89 -12.77 13.48 -3.04
C ILE A 89 -12.67 14.36 -1.77
N TYR A 90 -11.47 14.50 -1.20
CA TYR A 90 -11.29 15.29 0.01
C TYR A 90 -11.50 16.78 -0.21
N LEU A 91 -11.02 17.34 -1.32
CA LEU A 91 -11.30 18.74 -1.66
C LEU A 91 -12.80 18.99 -1.81
N ASN A 92 -13.55 18.00 -2.31
CA ASN A 92 -15.00 18.10 -2.41
C ASN A 92 -15.68 17.98 -1.03
N LEU A 93 -15.31 16.99 -0.22
CA LEU A 93 -15.79 16.83 1.16
C LEU A 93 -15.54 18.08 2.01
N GLU A 94 -14.35 18.68 1.89
CA GLU A 94 -13.98 19.90 2.61
C GLU A 94 -14.81 21.11 2.20
N LYS A 95 -15.30 21.17 0.94
CA LYS A 95 -16.26 22.19 0.49
C LYS A 95 -17.67 21.92 1.02
N LEU A 96 -18.10 20.66 1.04
CA LEU A 96 -19.45 20.26 1.43
C LEU A 96 -19.68 20.34 2.94
N LYS A 97 -18.69 19.95 3.76
CA LYS A 97 -18.84 19.80 5.22
C LYS A 97 -19.32 21.04 5.98
N SER A 98 -19.16 22.24 5.41
CA SER A 98 -19.61 23.47 6.04
C SER A 98 -21.13 23.63 6.03
N ASN A 99 -21.81 23.02 5.04
CA ASN A 99 -23.24 23.19 4.81
C ASN A 99 -24.01 21.85 4.72
N ASP A 100 -23.30 20.72 4.78
CA ASP A 100 -23.84 19.38 4.66
C ASP A 100 -23.34 18.49 5.80
N GLU A 101 -24.19 18.30 6.81
CA GLU A 101 -23.90 17.44 7.97
C GLU A 101 -23.72 15.97 7.53
N PHE A 102 -24.42 15.52 6.50
CA PHE A 102 -24.28 14.17 5.98
C PHE A 102 -22.86 13.97 5.42
N ALA A 103 -22.37 14.90 4.60
CA ALA A 103 -21.01 14.85 4.08
C ALA A 103 -19.95 14.88 5.20
N ALA A 104 -20.14 15.71 6.23
CA ALA A 104 -19.25 15.76 7.39
C ALA A 104 -19.20 14.41 8.13
N LYS A 105 -20.36 13.75 8.30
CA LYS A 105 -20.45 12.43 8.93
C LYS A 105 -19.87 11.30 8.08
N ILE A 106 -19.98 11.39 6.74
CA ILE A 106 -19.29 10.47 5.83
C ILE A 106 -17.78 10.59 6.02
N GLN A 107 -17.23 11.81 6.03
CA GLN A 107 -15.80 12.04 6.22
C GLN A 107 -15.28 11.47 7.55
N GLU A 108 -16.06 11.61 8.63
CA GLU A 108 -15.71 11.09 9.97
C GLU A 108 -15.62 9.55 10.01
N LYS A 109 -16.50 8.86 9.26
CA LYS A 109 -16.61 7.39 9.28
C LYS A 109 -15.92 6.70 8.10
N LEU A 110 -15.31 7.45 7.20
CA LEU A 110 -14.73 6.95 5.96
C LEU A 110 -13.58 5.98 6.23
N ARG A 111 -13.63 4.81 5.59
CA ARG A 111 -12.54 3.83 5.58
C ARG A 111 -12.07 3.56 4.16
N ILE A 112 -10.84 3.08 4.03
CA ILE A 112 -10.32 2.63 2.74
C ILE A 112 -10.08 1.12 2.77
N ILE A 113 -10.46 0.43 1.70
CA ILE A 113 -10.00 -0.92 1.40
C ILE A 113 -8.97 -0.81 0.27
N VAL A 114 -7.80 -1.42 0.45
CA VAL A 114 -6.80 -1.58 -0.61
C VAL A 114 -6.56 -3.05 -0.91
N ALA A 115 -6.81 -3.47 -2.14
CA ALA A 115 -6.59 -4.83 -2.59
C ALA A 115 -5.37 -4.89 -3.52
N GLY A 116 -4.31 -5.57 -3.05
CA GLY A 116 -3.04 -5.62 -3.75
C GLY A 116 -1.95 -6.38 -2.99
N GLY A 117 -0.72 -6.32 -3.48
CA GLY A 117 0.45 -6.74 -2.71
C GLY A 117 0.95 -5.65 -1.76
N ASP A 118 2.02 -5.94 -1.01
CA ASP A 118 2.59 -5.01 -0.03
C ASP A 118 2.99 -3.66 -0.64
N GLY A 119 3.49 -3.62 -1.87
CA GLY A 119 3.82 -2.37 -2.56
C GLY A 119 2.58 -1.51 -2.88
N THR A 120 1.44 -2.13 -3.20
CA THR A 120 0.18 -1.41 -3.44
C THR A 120 -0.39 -0.84 -2.14
N ALA A 121 -0.38 -1.64 -1.06
CA ALA A 121 -0.78 -1.15 0.25
C ALA A 121 0.15 -0.02 0.76
N GLY A 122 1.46 -0.19 0.60
CA GLY A 122 2.47 0.81 0.96
C GLY A 122 2.33 2.11 0.18
N TRP A 123 1.98 2.05 -1.11
CA TRP A 123 1.69 3.23 -1.92
C TRP A 123 0.55 4.05 -1.32
N LEU A 124 -0.59 3.42 -1.04
CA LEU A 124 -1.75 4.11 -0.50
C LEU A 124 -1.47 4.67 0.91
N LEU A 125 -0.77 3.93 1.76
CA LEU A 125 -0.32 4.40 3.08
C LEU A 125 0.55 5.66 2.95
N GLY A 126 1.49 5.68 2.01
CA GLY A 126 2.32 6.84 1.69
C GLY A 126 1.48 8.05 1.31
N VAL A 127 0.56 7.88 0.37
CA VAL A 127 -0.34 8.95 -0.06
C VAL A 127 -1.16 9.50 1.09
N VAL A 128 -1.77 8.66 1.92
CA VAL A 128 -2.56 9.12 3.08
C VAL A 128 -1.70 9.90 4.07
N CYS A 129 -0.46 9.48 4.31
CA CYS A 129 0.48 10.24 5.15
C CYS A 129 0.84 11.60 4.55
N ASP A 130 1.07 11.67 3.24
CA ASP A 130 1.48 12.90 2.55
C ASP A 130 0.36 13.93 2.45
N LEU A 131 -0.91 13.48 2.41
CA LEU A 131 -2.07 14.36 2.39
C LEU A 131 -2.26 15.15 3.69
N LYS A 132 -1.63 14.74 4.80
CA LYS A 132 -1.71 15.40 6.12
C LYS A 132 -3.14 15.77 6.52
N LEU A 133 -4.06 14.83 6.30
CA LEU A 133 -5.47 15.01 6.63
C LEU A 133 -5.64 15.25 8.13
N SER A 134 -6.58 16.13 8.50
CA SER A 134 -6.89 16.42 9.91
C SER A 134 -7.33 15.17 10.68
N HIS A 135 -8.00 14.25 9.97
CA HIS A 135 -8.40 12.94 10.47
C HIS A 135 -7.75 11.87 9.57
N PRO A 136 -6.76 11.11 10.08
CA PRO A 136 -6.13 10.04 9.31
C PRO A 136 -7.13 8.95 8.95
N LEU A 137 -7.07 8.48 7.70
CA LEU A 137 -7.97 7.45 7.19
C LEU A 137 -7.56 6.05 7.62
N PRO A 138 -8.45 5.26 8.25
CA PRO A 138 -8.22 3.83 8.46
C PRO A 138 -8.14 3.09 7.12
N ILE A 139 -7.13 2.23 6.96
CA ILE A 139 -6.90 1.45 5.74
C ILE A 139 -6.92 -0.04 6.08
N ALA A 140 -7.83 -0.77 5.44
CA ALA A 140 -7.88 -2.22 5.45
C ALA A 140 -7.16 -2.79 4.22
N THR A 141 -6.19 -3.67 4.43
CA THR A 141 -5.36 -4.25 3.36
C THR A 141 -5.86 -5.65 3.02
N MET A 142 -6.42 -5.83 1.82
CA MET A 142 -6.82 -7.13 1.30
C MET A 142 -5.63 -7.81 0.58
N PRO A 143 -5.22 -9.00 1.00
CA PRO A 143 -4.00 -9.67 0.52
C PRO A 143 -4.17 -10.25 -0.90
N LEU A 144 -3.56 -9.62 -1.91
CA LEU A 144 -3.47 -10.15 -3.29
C LEU A 144 -2.02 -10.44 -3.74
N GLY A 145 -1.03 -10.17 -2.91
CA GLY A 145 0.38 -10.44 -3.22
C GLY A 145 0.81 -11.87 -2.92
N THR A 146 2.10 -12.15 -3.12
CA THR A 146 2.72 -13.43 -2.76
C THR A 146 3.15 -13.47 -1.29
N GLY A 147 3.79 -12.40 -0.81
CA GLY A 147 4.29 -12.27 0.56
C GLY A 147 3.20 -11.88 1.55
N ASN A 148 2.45 -10.82 1.24
CA ASN A 148 1.32 -10.32 2.04
C ASN A 148 1.73 -10.06 3.49
N ASN A 149 2.89 -9.44 3.68
CA ASN A 149 3.44 -9.16 4.99
C ASN A 149 2.65 -8.05 5.73
N LEU A 150 2.28 -6.97 5.04
CA LEU A 150 1.46 -5.89 5.59
C LEU A 150 0.07 -6.37 6.03
N PRO A 151 -0.75 -6.99 5.16
CA PRO A 151 -2.06 -7.49 5.58
C PRO A 151 -1.97 -8.55 6.68
N PHE A 152 -0.91 -9.36 6.72
CA PHE A 152 -0.69 -10.26 7.83
C PHE A 152 -0.36 -9.53 9.13
N ALA A 153 0.56 -8.56 9.11
CA ALA A 153 0.94 -7.76 10.27
C ALA A 153 -0.23 -6.95 10.84
N PHE A 154 -1.12 -6.47 9.99
CA PHE A 154 -2.33 -5.73 10.39
C PHE A 154 -3.52 -6.63 10.77
N GLY A 155 -3.35 -7.96 10.74
CA GLY A 155 -4.37 -8.92 11.18
C GLY A 155 -5.41 -9.33 10.13
N TRP A 156 -5.24 -8.94 8.87
CA TRP A 156 -6.12 -9.35 7.75
C TRP A 156 -5.79 -10.73 7.17
N GLY A 157 -4.61 -11.27 7.51
CA GLY A 157 -4.15 -12.59 7.09
C GLY A 157 -3.31 -12.59 5.83
N LYS A 158 -2.80 -13.77 5.45
CA LYS A 158 -1.85 -13.96 4.32
C LYS A 158 -2.49 -14.31 2.98
N LYS A 159 -3.74 -14.77 2.99
CA LYS A 159 -4.42 -15.30 1.81
C LYS A 159 -5.66 -14.46 1.49
N ASN A 160 -5.90 -14.26 0.20
CA ASN A 160 -7.12 -13.62 -0.28
C ASN A 160 -8.33 -14.41 0.22
N PRO A 161 -9.35 -13.78 0.84
CA PRO A 161 -10.55 -14.48 1.32
C PRO A 161 -11.44 -15.04 0.19
N GLY A 162 -11.24 -14.59 -1.05
CA GLY A 162 -12.04 -14.97 -2.22
C GLY A 162 -12.31 -13.74 -3.10
N THR A 163 -12.89 -13.94 -4.27
CA THR A 163 -13.23 -12.84 -5.21
C THR A 163 -14.71 -12.81 -5.58
N ASP A 164 -15.46 -13.83 -5.19
CA ASP A 164 -16.91 -13.88 -5.34
C ASP A 164 -17.62 -12.91 -4.38
N VAL A 165 -18.90 -12.68 -4.64
CA VAL A 165 -19.75 -11.76 -3.89
C VAL A 165 -19.74 -12.07 -2.39
N GLN A 166 -19.85 -13.35 -2.00
CA GLN A 166 -19.94 -13.74 -0.60
C GLN A 166 -18.64 -13.49 0.14
N ALA A 167 -17.50 -13.80 -0.49
CA ALA A 167 -16.18 -13.49 0.06
C ALA A 167 -15.95 -11.98 0.23
N VAL A 168 -16.36 -11.18 -0.74
CA VAL A 168 -16.24 -9.70 -0.69
C VAL A 168 -17.13 -9.12 0.41
N MET A 169 -18.39 -9.54 0.50
CA MET A 169 -19.30 -9.10 1.57
C MET A 169 -18.79 -9.52 2.95
N ALA A 170 -18.26 -10.74 3.09
CA ALA A 170 -17.66 -11.20 4.34
C ALA A 170 -16.43 -10.37 4.73
N PHE A 171 -15.60 -9.96 3.77
CA PHE A 171 -14.49 -9.06 4.03
C PHE A 171 -14.95 -7.66 4.44
N MET A 172 -15.93 -7.07 3.73
CA MET A 172 -16.52 -5.78 4.10
C MET A 172 -17.14 -5.82 5.52
N LYS A 173 -17.76 -6.93 5.90
CA LYS A 173 -18.26 -7.14 7.27
C LYS A 173 -17.13 -7.12 8.30
N LYS A 174 -15.99 -7.75 8.00
CA LYS A 174 -14.78 -7.66 8.83
C LYS A 174 -14.26 -6.23 8.90
N VAL A 175 -14.24 -5.49 7.79
CA VAL A 175 -13.82 -4.08 7.74
C VAL A 175 -14.71 -3.20 8.60
N LYS A 176 -16.03 -3.36 8.55
CA LYS A 176 -16.99 -2.64 9.40
C LYS A 176 -16.73 -2.89 10.89
N ASN A 177 -16.50 -4.15 11.27
CA ASN A 177 -16.33 -4.55 12.67
C ASN A 177 -14.90 -4.42 13.19
N ALA A 178 -13.93 -4.07 12.33
CA ALA A 178 -12.54 -3.96 12.73
C ALA A 178 -12.31 -2.76 13.64
N LYS A 179 -11.41 -2.96 14.61
CA LYS A 179 -10.90 -1.91 15.48
C LYS A 179 -9.78 -1.15 14.77
N GLU A 180 -9.87 0.17 14.82
CA GLU A 180 -8.81 1.04 14.31
C GLU A 180 -7.56 0.95 15.20
N MET A 181 -6.40 1.00 14.56
CA MET A 181 -5.12 1.03 15.24
C MET A 181 -4.22 2.10 14.63
N LYS A 182 -3.45 2.76 15.49
CA LYS A 182 -2.35 3.61 15.06
C LYS A 182 -1.16 2.72 14.72
N ILE A 183 -0.49 3.03 13.63
CA ILE A 183 0.69 2.33 13.16
C ILE A 183 1.84 3.33 13.02
N ASP A 184 3.04 2.86 13.30
CA ASP A 184 4.25 3.62 13.05
C ASP A 184 4.71 3.43 11.59
N ASN A 185 5.46 4.40 11.09
CA ASN A 185 6.19 4.25 9.84
C ASN A 185 7.66 4.59 10.05
N TRP A 186 8.52 3.95 9.26
CA TRP A 186 9.93 4.28 9.17
C TRP A 186 10.10 5.27 8.04
N HIS A 187 10.66 6.42 8.36
CA HIS A 187 11.00 7.42 7.37
C HIS A 187 12.47 7.32 7.00
N ILE A 188 12.75 6.85 5.80
CA ILE A 188 14.11 6.55 5.35
C ILE A 188 14.62 7.68 4.48
N LEU A 189 15.85 8.12 4.80
CA LEU A 189 16.65 9.01 3.99
C LEU A 189 17.88 8.24 3.52
N MET A 190 18.03 8.07 2.21
CA MET A 190 19.13 7.33 1.61
C MET A 190 19.90 8.24 0.67
N ARG A 191 21.22 8.34 0.83
CA ARG A 191 22.09 9.15 -0.04
C ARG A 191 23.04 8.25 -0.76
N MET A 192 22.95 8.23 -2.08
CA MET A 192 23.76 7.36 -2.94
C MET A 192 24.60 8.20 -3.89
N ARG A 193 25.85 7.80 -4.13
CA ARG A 193 26.70 8.48 -5.11
C ARG A 193 26.07 8.36 -6.50
N ALA A 194 25.96 9.47 -7.21
CA ALA A 194 25.52 9.50 -8.59
C ALA A 194 26.52 8.71 -9.47
N PRO A 195 26.06 7.82 -10.35
CA PRO A 195 26.94 7.12 -11.28
C PRO A 195 27.68 8.11 -12.18
N LYS A 196 29.00 7.90 -12.42
CA LYS A 196 29.83 8.79 -13.26
C LYS A 196 29.95 8.33 -14.73
N GLU A 197 29.91 7.01 -15.02
CA GLU A 197 29.93 6.39 -16.36
C GLU A 197 29.57 4.88 -16.24
N GLY A 198 28.76 4.33 -17.16
CA GLY A 198 28.63 2.88 -17.44
C GLY A 198 27.85 1.93 -16.50
N SER A 199 27.08 1.03 -17.13
CA SER A 199 26.36 -0.21 -16.69
C SER A 199 25.43 -0.21 -15.47
N CYS A 200 24.64 0.83 -15.27
CA CYS A 200 23.33 0.67 -14.63
C CYS A 200 22.19 1.06 -15.57
N ASP A 201 22.29 0.69 -16.86
CA ASP A 201 21.19 0.79 -17.81
C ASP A 201 21.31 -0.22 -18.97
N PRO A 202 20.18 -0.67 -19.57
CA PRO A 202 18.85 -0.19 -19.29
C PRO A 202 18.05 -1.25 -18.53
N ILE A 203 17.89 -1.08 -17.22
CA ILE A 203 16.62 -1.49 -16.62
C ILE A 203 15.93 -0.16 -16.40
N ALA A 204 15.03 0.15 -17.33
CA ALA A 204 14.18 1.33 -17.44
C ALA A 204 14.09 2.15 -16.15
N PRO A 205 14.22 3.49 -16.23
CA PRO A 205 14.51 4.40 -15.13
C PRO A 205 13.88 3.88 -13.85
N LEU A 206 14.72 3.52 -12.86
CA LEU A 206 14.32 2.96 -11.55
C LEU A 206 12.89 3.40 -11.23
N GLU A 207 11.91 2.55 -11.53
CA GLU A 207 10.56 2.76 -11.02
C GLU A 207 10.71 2.59 -9.52
N LEU A 208 11.02 3.71 -8.85
CA LEU A 208 11.10 3.75 -7.42
C LEU A 208 9.75 3.23 -6.92
N PRO A 209 9.74 2.39 -5.87
CA PRO A 209 8.49 2.08 -5.20
C PRO A 209 7.75 3.38 -4.94
N HIS A 210 6.43 3.41 -5.12
CA HIS A 210 5.66 4.65 -5.01
C HIS A 210 5.80 5.36 -3.65
N SER A 211 6.30 4.66 -2.62
CA SER A 211 6.60 5.20 -1.31
C SER A 211 7.98 5.85 -1.18
N LEU A 212 8.80 5.87 -2.23
CA LEU A 212 10.17 6.40 -2.26
C LEU A 212 10.33 7.43 -3.39
N HIS A 213 10.85 8.61 -3.05
CA HIS A 213 11.01 9.73 -3.98
C HIS A 213 12.46 10.19 -4.04
N ALA A 214 12.94 10.52 -5.24
CA ALA A 214 14.21 11.22 -5.41
C ALA A 214 14.04 12.71 -5.03
N VAL A 215 14.89 13.21 -4.16
CA VAL A 215 14.92 14.60 -3.72
C VAL A 215 16.15 15.27 -4.33
N HIS A 216 15.92 16.09 -5.35
CA HIS A 216 16.99 16.81 -6.05
C HIS A 216 17.45 18.08 -5.33
N ARG A 217 16.65 18.61 -4.39
CA ARG A 217 16.96 19.82 -3.60
C ARG A 217 17.06 19.45 -2.13
N VAL A 218 18.26 19.15 -1.67
CA VAL A 218 18.59 19.10 -0.24
C VAL A 218 19.01 20.50 0.19
N SER A 219 18.68 20.91 1.43
CA SER A 219 19.06 22.24 1.93
C SER A 219 20.57 22.47 1.75
N PRO A 220 21.03 23.65 1.29
CA PRO A 220 22.45 23.99 1.25
C PRO A 220 23.12 23.96 2.63
N THR A 221 22.32 24.08 3.70
CA THR A 221 22.77 24.05 5.09
C THR A 221 22.89 22.63 5.69
N ASP A 222 22.53 21.60 4.93
CA ASP A 222 22.67 20.20 5.36
C ASP A 222 24.12 19.77 5.17
N GLU A 223 24.88 19.66 6.26
CA GLU A 223 26.30 19.27 6.25
C GLU A 223 26.56 17.91 5.60
N LEU A 224 25.55 17.05 5.51
CA LEU A 224 25.64 15.73 4.89
C LEU A 224 25.26 15.78 3.40
N ASN A 225 24.94 16.95 2.84
CA ASN A 225 24.68 17.13 1.41
C ASN A 225 26.01 17.18 0.65
N MET A 226 26.30 16.11 -0.10
CA MET A 226 27.54 15.97 -0.85
C MET A 226 27.30 16.12 -2.34
N GLU A 227 28.16 16.88 -3.02
CA GLU A 227 28.12 17.02 -4.47
C GLU A 227 28.29 15.64 -5.15
N GLY A 228 27.51 15.38 -6.20
CA GLY A 228 27.52 14.10 -6.89
C GLY A 228 26.83 12.97 -6.12
N TYR A 229 25.91 13.26 -5.20
CA TYR A 229 25.02 12.30 -4.56
C TYR A 229 23.54 12.59 -4.88
N ILE A 230 22.75 11.53 -5.02
CA ILE A 230 21.29 11.57 -5.13
C ILE A 230 20.71 11.18 -3.77
N THR A 231 19.75 11.97 -3.29
CA THR A 231 19.01 11.69 -2.05
C THR A 231 17.67 11.07 -2.40
N PHE A 232 17.33 9.97 -1.74
CA PHE A 232 16.03 9.32 -1.78
C PHE A 232 15.37 9.41 -0.41
N ARG A 233 14.07 9.65 -0.40
CA ARG A 233 13.27 9.84 0.82
C ARG A 233 11.97 9.07 0.69
N GLY A 234 11.59 8.30 1.71
CA GLY A 234 10.38 7.48 1.62
C GLY A 234 9.90 6.87 2.92
N GLY A 235 8.61 6.52 2.94
CA GLY A 235 7.95 5.83 4.04
C GLY A 235 7.96 4.31 3.87
N PHE A 236 8.18 3.59 4.97
CA PHE A 236 8.17 2.12 5.01
C PHE A 236 7.37 1.64 6.22
N TRP A 237 6.48 0.66 6.01
CA TRP A 237 5.57 0.10 7.03
C TRP A 237 5.87 -1.35 7.40
N ASN A 238 6.90 -1.94 6.80
CA ASN A 238 7.23 -3.35 7.01
C ASN A 238 8.73 -3.50 7.29
N TYR A 239 9.56 -3.44 6.25
CA TYR A 239 11.01 -3.50 6.39
C TYR A 239 11.68 -2.70 5.27
N PHE A 240 12.95 -2.39 5.50
CA PHE A 240 13.90 -1.94 4.49
C PHE A 240 15.11 -2.85 4.56
N SER A 241 15.53 -3.39 3.42
CA SER A 241 16.67 -4.30 3.34
C SER A 241 17.72 -3.82 2.35
N MET A 242 18.97 -4.16 2.64
CA MET A 242 20.13 -3.94 1.78
C MET A 242 21.03 -5.18 1.80
N GLY A 243 21.81 -5.40 0.75
CA GLY A 243 22.67 -6.57 0.62
C GLY A 243 21.93 -7.79 0.07
N MET A 244 22.27 -8.97 0.59
CA MET A 244 21.84 -10.26 0.02
C MET A 244 20.32 -10.41 -0.08
N ASP A 245 19.57 -9.97 0.94
CA ASP A 245 18.10 -10.06 0.94
C ASP A 245 17.49 -9.22 -0.16
N ALA A 246 17.98 -7.98 -0.29
CA ALA A 246 17.56 -7.07 -1.34
C ALA A 246 17.93 -7.60 -2.73
N GLN A 247 19.06 -8.28 -2.88
CA GLN A 247 19.47 -8.91 -4.14
C GLN A 247 18.55 -10.07 -4.54
N VAL A 248 18.17 -10.94 -3.59
CA VAL A 248 17.19 -12.03 -3.84
C VAL A 248 15.83 -11.45 -4.21
N SER A 249 15.36 -10.46 -3.44
CA SER A 249 14.09 -9.77 -3.69
C SER A 249 14.08 -9.09 -5.06
N TYR A 250 15.19 -8.45 -5.44
CA TYR A 250 15.36 -7.81 -6.73
C TYR A 250 15.34 -8.83 -7.88
N ALA A 251 16.11 -9.92 -7.77
CA ALA A 251 16.14 -10.97 -8.78
C ALA A 251 14.74 -11.59 -8.98
N PHE A 252 14.02 -11.87 -7.89
CA PHE A 252 12.66 -12.38 -7.94
C PHE A 252 11.70 -11.39 -8.63
N HIS A 253 11.77 -10.11 -8.28
CA HIS A 253 10.91 -9.08 -8.88
C HIS A 253 11.21 -8.88 -10.37
N SER A 254 12.48 -8.89 -10.77
CA SER A 254 12.91 -8.80 -12.16
C SER A 254 12.40 -9.98 -12.99
N GLU A 255 12.58 -11.21 -12.50
CA GLU A 255 12.05 -12.42 -13.15
C GLU A 255 10.52 -12.34 -13.30
N ARG A 256 9.82 -11.86 -12.26
CA ARG A 256 8.37 -11.66 -12.30
C ARG A 256 7.93 -10.60 -13.29
N LYS A 257 8.70 -9.52 -13.46
CA LYS A 257 8.43 -8.49 -14.47
C LYS A 257 8.66 -9.02 -15.89
N LEU A 258 9.69 -9.85 -16.09
CA LEU A 258 10.03 -10.43 -17.40
C LEU A 258 9.08 -11.57 -17.82
N HIS A 259 8.63 -12.39 -16.87
CA HIS A 259 7.84 -13.60 -17.13
C HIS A 259 6.55 -13.66 -16.30
N PRO A 260 5.66 -12.66 -16.37
CA PRO A 260 4.47 -12.56 -15.50
C PRO A 260 3.55 -13.79 -15.59
N GLU A 261 3.54 -14.51 -16.71
CA GLU A 261 2.79 -15.74 -16.92
C GLU A 261 3.16 -16.87 -15.95
N LYS A 262 4.43 -16.92 -15.50
CA LYS A 262 4.92 -17.94 -14.55
C LYS A 262 4.52 -17.63 -13.10
N PHE A 263 4.12 -16.39 -12.80
CA PHE A 263 3.95 -15.90 -11.42
C PHE A 263 2.49 -15.73 -10.99
N LYS A 264 1.57 -16.51 -11.56
CA LYS A 264 0.14 -16.44 -11.26
C LYS A 264 -0.26 -17.15 -9.96
N ASN A 265 0.58 -18.05 -9.44
CA ASN A 265 0.25 -18.87 -8.28
C ASN A 265 1.16 -18.55 -7.09
N GLN A 266 0.59 -18.26 -5.92
CA GLN A 266 1.32 -17.91 -4.71
C GLN A 266 2.34 -18.99 -4.29
N LEU A 267 2.02 -20.28 -4.40
CA LEU A 267 2.93 -21.37 -4.03
C LEU A 267 4.13 -21.44 -4.98
N ILE A 268 3.88 -21.30 -6.29
CA ILE A 268 4.95 -21.26 -7.30
C ILE A 268 5.85 -20.07 -7.04
N ASN A 269 5.28 -18.90 -6.74
CA ASN A 269 6.03 -17.70 -6.46
C ASN A 269 6.91 -17.87 -5.21
N GLN A 270 6.37 -18.46 -4.13
CA GLN A 270 7.13 -18.76 -2.92
C GLN A 270 8.26 -19.76 -3.17
N SER A 271 8.01 -20.79 -3.99
CA SER A 271 9.04 -21.77 -4.39
C SER A 271 10.17 -21.14 -5.22
N THR A 272 9.84 -20.30 -6.20
CA THR A 272 10.83 -19.55 -6.98
C THR A 272 11.66 -18.62 -6.09
N TYR A 273 11.02 -17.91 -5.15
CA TYR A 273 11.72 -17.07 -4.19
C TYR A 273 12.71 -17.87 -3.35
N ALA A 274 12.28 -19.03 -2.81
CA ALA A 274 13.15 -19.92 -2.04
C ALA A 274 14.34 -20.42 -2.88
N LYS A 275 14.11 -20.81 -4.14
CA LYS A 275 15.16 -21.24 -5.06
C LYS A 275 16.20 -20.13 -5.29
N LEU A 276 15.78 -18.89 -5.50
CA LEU A 276 16.67 -17.74 -5.64
C LEU A 276 17.43 -17.44 -4.34
N GLY A 277 16.80 -17.60 -3.17
CA GLY A 277 17.48 -17.50 -1.88
C GLY A 277 18.61 -18.53 -1.74
N CYS A 278 18.38 -19.76 -2.19
CA CYS A 278 19.39 -20.82 -2.18
C CYS A 278 20.58 -20.54 -3.11
N THR A 279 20.36 -19.96 -4.30
CA THR A 279 21.45 -19.67 -5.24
C THR A 279 22.38 -18.56 -4.77
N GLN A 280 21.91 -17.69 -3.89
CA GLN A 280 22.71 -16.60 -3.31
C GLN A 280 23.56 -17.05 -2.11
N GLY A 281 23.54 -18.35 -1.76
CA GLY A 281 24.39 -18.86 -0.66
C GLY A 281 23.93 -18.46 0.74
N TRP A 282 22.71 -17.92 0.89
CA TRP A 282 22.13 -17.46 2.16
C TRP A 282 22.29 -18.48 3.29
N PHE A 283 22.02 -19.75 3.00
CA PHE A 283 22.07 -20.84 3.98
C PHE A 283 23.49 -21.34 4.28
N LEU A 284 24.49 -20.90 3.52
CA LEU A 284 25.89 -21.29 3.70
C LEU A 284 26.77 -20.06 3.98
N ALA A 285 26.18 -18.90 4.24
CA ALA A 285 26.93 -17.66 4.44
C ALA A 285 27.97 -17.78 5.56
N SER A 286 27.64 -18.50 6.65
CA SER A 286 28.56 -18.79 7.75
C SER A 286 29.77 -19.66 7.37
N LEU A 287 29.69 -20.40 6.27
CA LEU A 287 30.78 -21.25 5.76
C LEU A 287 31.66 -20.54 4.73
N TYR A 288 31.13 -19.53 4.05
CA TYR A 288 31.81 -18.85 2.93
C TYR A 288 32.19 -17.40 3.20
N HIS A 289 31.55 -16.71 4.15
CA HIS A 289 31.90 -15.34 4.50
C HIS A 289 32.99 -15.31 5.58
N PRO A 290 34.16 -14.72 5.29
CA PRO A 290 35.19 -14.56 6.30
C PRO A 290 34.71 -13.59 7.39
N SER A 291 34.96 -13.93 8.67
CA SER A 291 34.60 -13.11 9.84
C SER A 291 35.22 -11.71 9.81
N SER A 292 36.27 -11.50 9.02
CA SER A 292 36.89 -10.21 8.75
C SER A 292 36.03 -9.24 7.92
N ARG A 293 34.91 -9.69 7.34
CA ARG A 293 33.94 -8.88 6.58
C ARG A 293 32.59 -8.79 7.29
N ASN A 294 32.59 -8.58 8.60
CA ASN A 294 31.38 -8.30 9.38
C ASN A 294 30.90 -6.85 9.19
N ILE A 295 29.68 -6.55 9.65
CA ILE A 295 29.07 -5.22 9.50
C ILE A 295 29.85 -4.11 10.23
N ALA A 296 30.59 -4.43 11.30
CA ALA A 296 31.40 -3.45 12.02
C ALA A 296 32.56 -2.89 11.18
N HIS A 297 33.01 -3.64 10.16
CA HIS A 297 33.99 -3.19 9.18
C HIS A 297 33.37 -2.51 7.95
N LEU A 298 32.10 -2.81 7.66
CA LEU A 298 31.42 -2.36 6.43
C LEU A 298 30.59 -1.09 6.64
N ALA A 299 30.10 -0.85 7.84
CA ALA A 299 29.21 0.26 8.14
C ALA A 299 29.51 0.90 9.49
N THR A 300 29.40 2.24 9.56
CA THR A 300 29.32 2.95 10.83
C THR A 300 27.84 3.12 11.19
N VAL A 301 27.39 2.40 12.21
CA VAL A 301 26.04 2.55 12.75
C VAL A 301 26.04 3.66 13.80
N LYS A 302 25.12 4.62 13.66
CA LYS A 302 24.88 5.65 14.66
C LYS A 302 23.42 5.65 15.08
N ILE A 303 23.14 5.94 16.35
CA ILE A 303 21.79 6.14 16.89
C ILE A 303 21.64 7.58 17.33
N MET A 304 20.49 8.19 17.08
CA MET A 304 20.18 9.53 17.58
C MET A 304 19.45 9.40 18.93
N LYS A 305 20.01 10.01 19.99
CA LYS A 305 19.32 10.13 21.28
C LYS A 305 18.17 11.13 21.19
N LYS A 306 17.23 11.06 22.14
CA LYS A 306 16.11 12.02 22.25
C LYS A 306 16.57 13.48 22.32
N THR A 307 17.80 13.73 22.76
CA THR A 307 18.45 15.04 22.82
C THR A 307 18.95 15.56 21.47
N GLY A 308 18.78 14.80 20.39
CA GLY A 308 19.25 15.14 19.04
C GLY A 308 20.73 14.79 18.77
N GLN A 309 21.44 14.26 19.75
CA GLN A 309 22.85 13.88 19.61
C GLN A 309 22.99 12.50 18.96
N TRP A 310 23.83 12.42 17.92
CA TRP A 310 24.20 11.16 17.27
C TRP A 310 25.34 10.48 18.01
N GLU A 311 25.14 9.21 18.38
CA GLU A 311 26.15 8.38 19.02
C GLU A 311 26.50 7.19 18.14
N LYS A 312 27.79 6.88 18.01
CA LYS A 312 28.23 5.69 17.29
C LYS A 312 27.88 4.46 18.12
N LEU A 313 27.11 3.55 17.53
CA LEU A 313 26.79 2.26 18.12
C LEU A 313 28.01 1.34 17.97
N HIS A 314 28.49 0.79 19.08
CA HIS A 314 29.53 -0.23 19.02
C HIS A 314 28.92 -1.54 18.53
N VAL A 315 29.30 -1.96 17.32
CA VAL A 315 28.95 -3.28 16.80
C VAL A 315 30.14 -4.22 17.03
N PRO A 316 29.97 -5.34 17.75
CA PRO A 316 31.05 -6.28 18.00
C PRO A 316 31.64 -6.84 16.69
N ASN A 317 32.94 -7.08 16.68
CA ASN A 317 33.66 -7.62 15.53
C ASN A 317 33.54 -9.16 15.38
N ARG A 318 32.64 -9.81 16.12
CA ARG A 318 32.51 -11.28 16.13
C ARG A 318 31.43 -11.75 15.17
#